data_AF-A0A971I613-F1
#
_entry.id   AF-A0A971I613-F1
#
_cell.length_a   1.000
_cell.length_b   1.000
_cell.length_c   1.000
_cell.angle_alpha   90.00
_cell.angle_beta   90.00
_cell.angle_gamma   90.00
#
_symmetry.space_group_name_H-M   'P 1'
#
loop_
_entity.id
_entity.type
_entity.pdbx_description
1 polymer ?
#
loop_
_entity_poly.entity_id
_entity_poly.type
_entity_poly.pdbx_seq_one_letter_code
_entity_poly.pdbx_strand_id
1 'polypeptide(L)'
;MYQHNVLNSYNGFNGYDYNDYIGHNYYGYNGYNGYDGYFQNGYHQNGYYLYDYTDNDPQRQPDPSCPKPDCYWHPIPQSLIEDLEKYIDDELKDSKYYEILANRAHTKMAKDLLMEFSKDEYMHAQNFMNAYYSLTGRMYQPENVEEPNVPDDFEKALKERILAETDSYKEYGEQYLKAPTTYLQALFFMTRTSEAQHAMRMPILLHECRENDKK
;
A
#
# COMPACT_ATOMS: atom_id res chain seq x y z
N MET A 1 36.28 -19.64 26.28
CA MET A 1 36.06 -19.38 24.84
C MET A 1 34.58 -19.53 24.59
N TYR A 2 33.85 -18.42 24.43
CA TYR A 2 32.70 -18.23 23.53
C TYR A 2 32.36 -16.74 23.62
N GLN A 3 32.64 -16.01 22.55
CA GLN A 3 32.29 -14.61 22.39
C GLN A 3 30.76 -14.51 22.19
N HIS A 4 30.09 -13.68 22.98
CA HIS A 4 28.76 -13.19 22.64
C HIS A 4 28.92 -11.96 21.76
N ASN A 5 28.48 -12.08 20.51
CA ASN A 5 28.34 -10.96 19.60
C ASN A 5 27.13 -10.12 20.02
N VAL A 6 27.37 -8.82 20.17
CA VAL A 6 26.38 -7.79 20.39
C VAL A 6 25.64 -7.57 19.07
N LEU A 7 24.34 -7.86 19.02
CA LEU A 7 23.47 -7.46 17.91
C LEU A 7 22.89 -6.08 18.22
N ASN A 8 23.20 -5.13 17.33
CA ASN A 8 22.67 -3.77 17.32
C ASN A 8 21.14 -3.80 17.30
N SER A 9 20.53 -3.33 18.38
CA SER A 9 19.13 -2.93 18.38
C SER A 9 18.95 -1.74 17.45
N TYR A 10 18.03 -1.83 16.49
CA TYR A 10 17.43 -0.68 15.83
C TYR A 10 16.67 0.14 16.88
N ASN A 11 17.40 1.00 17.60
CA ASN A 11 16.86 2.05 18.45
C ASN A 11 16.83 3.33 17.61
N GLY A 12 15.76 3.50 16.84
CA GLY A 12 15.56 4.66 15.97
C GLY A 12 14.09 5.03 15.76
N PHE A 13 13.18 4.59 16.63
CA PHE A 13 11.80 5.08 16.69
C PHE A 13 11.41 5.22 18.16
N ASN A 14 12.03 6.18 18.84
CA ASN A 14 11.56 6.63 20.16
C ASN A 14 10.90 7.99 20.00
N GLY A 15 9.58 8.01 20.14
CA GLY A 15 8.86 9.23 20.53
C GLY A 15 7.91 9.83 19.50
N TYR A 16 6.97 9.06 18.94
CA TYR A 16 5.68 9.61 18.53
C TYR A 16 4.57 8.69 19.01
N ASP A 17 3.88 9.14 20.06
CA ASP A 17 2.67 8.52 20.59
C ASP A 17 1.56 8.70 19.54
N TYR A 18 1.31 7.64 18.76
CA TYR A 18 0.37 7.67 17.62
C TYR A 18 -1.10 7.66 18.06
N ASN A 19 -1.38 7.67 19.38
CA ASN A 19 -2.74 7.61 19.94
C ASN A 19 -3.45 8.97 20.07
N ASP A 20 -2.77 10.10 19.84
CA ASP A 20 -3.31 11.43 20.20
C ASP A 20 -3.88 12.25 19.01
N TYR A 21 -3.97 11.68 17.80
CA TYR A 21 -4.51 12.37 16.62
C TYR A 21 -5.88 11.87 16.15
N ILE A 22 -6.66 11.24 17.05
CA ILE A 22 -8.10 11.12 16.86
C ILE A 22 -8.75 12.45 17.27
N GLY A 23 -8.78 13.38 16.33
CA GLY A 23 -9.72 14.50 16.38
C GLY A 23 -9.09 15.86 16.26
N HIS A 24 -8.66 16.23 15.05
CA HIS A 24 -8.77 17.63 14.62
C HIS A 24 -9.09 17.73 13.13
N ASN A 25 -10.31 18.19 12.86
CA ASN A 25 -10.82 18.61 11.55
C ASN A 25 -9.87 19.63 10.91
N TYR A 26 -9.21 19.26 9.82
CA TYR A 26 -8.64 20.21 8.88
C TYR A 26 -9.51 20.28 7.63
N TYR A 27 -10.28 21.36 7.54
CA TYR A 27 -10.98 21.77 6.33
C TYR A 27 -9.96 22.29 5.31
N GLY A 28 -9.87 21.67 4.13
CA GLY A 28 -9.22 22.29 2.97
C GLY A 28 -8.75 21.30 1.91
N TYR A 29 -9.50 21.25 0.80
CA TYR A 29 -9.34 20.47 -0.43
C TYR A 29 -9.86 19.02 -0.41
N ASN A 30 -10.96 18.84 -1.17
CA ASN A 30 -11.63 17.57 -1.43
C ASN A 30 -10.73 16.61 -2.23
N GLY A 31 -9.96 15.78 -1.51
CA GLY A 31 -9.53 14.46 -1.94
C GLY A 31 -10.35 13.40 -1.19
N TYR A 32 -10.67 12.29 -1.83
CA TYR A 32 -11.64 11.30 -1.36
C TYR A 32 -11.22 10.62 -0.03
N ASN A 33 -11.66 11.17 1.11
CA ASN A 33 -11.67 10.50 2.42
C ASN A 33 -12.76 9.42 2.48
N GLY A 34 -12.58 8.33 1.72
CA GLY A 34 -13.56 7.26 1.61
C GLY A 34 -13.04 5.85 1.90
N TYR A 35 -11.73 5.63 1.96
CA TYR A 35 -11.17 4.27 1.88
C TYR A 35 -10.33 3.82 3.10
N ASP A 36 -9.88 4.75 3.96
CA ASP A 36 -9.10 4.45 5.17
C ASP A 36 -9.83 3.54 6.18
N GLY A 37 -11.17 3.51 6.13
CA GLY A 37 -11.99 2.75 7.06
C GLY A 37 -12.07 1.24 6.79
N TYR A 38 -11.70 0.76 5.60
CA TYR A 38 -11.99 -0.63 5.21
C TYR A 38 -10.96 -1.66 5.71
N PHE A 39 -9.76 -1.24 6.09
CA PHE A 39 -8.71 -2.15 6.55
C PHE A 39 -8.25 -1.92 8.00
N GLN A 40 -8.51 -0.76 8.60
CA GLN A 40 -8.05 -0.47 9.97
C GLN A 40 -8.95 -1.03 11.09
N ASN A 41 -10.16 -1.50 10.80
CA ASN A 41 -11.06 -2.09 11.81
C ASN A 41 -11.61 -3.43 11.34
N GLY A 42 -10.88 -4.53 11.60
CA GLY A 42 -11.30 -5.83 11.06
C GLY A 42 -10.71 -7.11 11.65
N TYR A 43 -9.95 -7.08 12.74
CA TYR A 43 -9.76 -8.30 13.55
C TYR A 43 -10.94 -8.46 14.52
N HIS A 44 -12.15 -8.54 13.97
CA HIS A 44 -13.33 -8.99 14.70
C HIS A 44 -14.08 -10.00 13.85
N GLN A 45 -14.25 -11.18 14.45
CA GLN A 45 -15.15 -12.22 13.97
C GLN A 45 -16.54 -11.66 13.65
N ASN A 46 -17.12 -12.20 12.57
CA ASN A 46 -18.54 -12.21 12.17
C ASN A 46 -19.07 -11.03 11.34
N GLY A 47 -19.52 -11.37 10.12
CA GLY A 47 -20.58 -10.61 9.44
C GLY A 47 -20.39 -10.37 7.93
N TYR A 48 -20.28 -11.43 7.12
CA TYR A 48 -20.49 -11.27 5.68
C TYR A 48 -21.97 -10.98 5.42
N TYR A 49 -22.27 -9.80 4.88
CA TYR A 49 -23.63 -9.42 4.50
C TYR A 49 -24.13 -10.29 3.35
N LEU A 50 -25.15 -11.06 3.70
CA LEU A 50 -26.08 -11.80 2.89
C LEU A 50 -26.72 -10.88 1.84
N TYR A 51 -26.55 -11.17 0.55
CA TYR A 51 -27.49 -10.66 -0.45
C TYR A 51 -28.77 -11.47 -0.33
N ASP A 52 -29.76 -10.86 0.33
CA ASP A 52 -31.13 -11.32 0.42
C ASP A 52 -31.80 -11.11 -0.95
N TYR A 53 -31.77 -12.13 -1.82
CA TYR A 53 -32.79 -12.27 -2.84
C TYR A 53 -33.91 -13.08 -2.20
N THR A 54 -34.94 -12.37 -1.75
CA THR A 54 -36.18 -12.97 -1.25
C THR A 54 -36.85 -13.74 -2.38
N ASP A 55 -36.64 -15.05 -2.42
CA ASP A 55 -37.51 -16.00 -3.12
C ASP A 55 -37.83 -17.14 -2.15
N ASN A 56 -38.87 -16.92 -1.35
CA ASN A 56 -39.36 -17.87 -0.36
C ASN A 56 -40.17 -18.98 -1.04
N ASP A 57 -39.50 -19.88 -1.76
CA ASP A 57 -40.09 -21.15 -2.21
C ASP A 57 -39.53 -22.31 -1.36
N PRO A 58 -40.30 -22.88 -0.40
CA PRO A 58 -39.85 -23.95 0.46
C PRO A 58 -39.69 -25.32 -0.24
N GLN A 59 -39.91 -25.42 -1.55
CA GLN A 59 -39.85 -26.69 -2.28
C GLN A 59 -38.85 -26.76 -3.45
N ARG A 60 -37.98 -25.76 -3.65
CA ARG A 60 -36.85 -25.93 -4.57
C ARG A 60 -35.80 -26.86 -3.97
N GLN A 61 -35.95 -28.15 -4.27
CA GLN A 61 -34.85 -29.11 -4.19
C GLN A 61 -33.70 -28.56 -5.04
N PRO A 62 -32.46 -28.50 -4.51
CA PRO A 62 -31.32 -28.03 -5.27
C PRO A 62 -31.18 -28.88 -6.54
N ASP A 63 -31.11 -28.21 -7.69
CA ASP A 63 -30.89 -28.86 -8.97
C ASP A 63 -29.57 -29.67 -8.89
N PRO A 64 -29.63 -31.01 -8.95
CA PRO A 64 -28.46 -31.86 -8.81
C PRO A 64 -27.48 -31.72 -9.99
N SER A 65 -27.86 -30.98 -11.04
CA SER A 65 -27.02 -30.66 -12.19
C SER A 65 -26.27 -29.32 -12.07
N CYS A 66 -26.48 -28.54 -11.01
CA CYS A 66 -25.73 -27.31 -10.74
C CYS A 66 -24.66 -27.55 -9.66
N PRO A 67 -23.38 -27.77 -10.04
CA PRO A 67 -22.31 -27.80 -9.07
C PRO A 67 -22.00 -26.35 -8.68
N LYS A 68 -22.63 -25.82 -7.63
CA LYS A 68 -22.12 -24.63 -6.96
C LYS A 68 -21.43 -25.06 -5.67
N PRO A 69 -20.10 -25.01 -5.72
CA PRO A 69 -19.43 -24.04 -4.87
C PRO A 69 -18.51 -23.17 -5.73
N ASP A 70 -18.47 -21.88 -5.45
CA ASP A 70 -17.33 -21.03 -5.85
C ASP A 70 -16.09 -21.43 -5.01
N CYS A 71 -15.67 -22.69 -5.13
CA CYS A 71 -14.49 -23.25 -4.51
C CYS A 71 -13.52 -23.73 -5.59
N TYR A 72 -13.14 -22.84 -6.50
CA TYR A 72 -11.88 -23.07 -7.18
C TYR A 72 -10.76 -22.82 -6.17
N TRP A 73 -10.36 -23.90 -5.50
CA TRP A 73 -9.06 -24.03 -4.85
C TRP A 73 -8.00 -23.89 -5.96
N HIS A 74 -7.76 -22.66 -6.42
CA HIS A 74 -6.59 -22.39 -7.21
C HIS A 74 -5.41 -22.44 -6.24
N PRO A 75 -4.42 -23.33 -6.47
CA PRO A 75 -3.20 -23.29 -5.69
C PRO A 75 -2.65 -21.87 -5.76
N ILE A 76 -2.40 -21.26 -4.60
CA ILE A 76 -1.72 -19.97 -4.55
C ILE A 76 -0.34 -20.20 -5.18
N PRO A 77 -0.02 -19.52 -6.29
CA PRO A 77 1.24 -19.75 -6.96
C PRO A 77 2.36 -19.28 -6.03
N GLN A 78 3.42 -20.09 -5.88
CA GLN A 78 4.57 -19.72 -5.04
C GLN A 78 5.17 -18.37 -5.45
N SER A 79 5.13 -18.05 -6.74
CA SER A 79 5.56 -16.75 -7.26
C SER A 79 4.80 -15.57 -6.67
N LEU A 80 3.53 -15.72 -6.28
CA LEU A 80 2.79 -14.63 -5.63
C LEU A 80 3.30 -14.36 -4.21
N ILE A 81 3.77 -15.40 -3.50
CA ILE A 81 4.36 -15.20 -2.18
C ILE A 81 5.67 -14.44 -2.30
N GLU A 82 6.51 -14.81 -3.27
CA GLU A 82 7.76 -14.11 -3.59
C GLU A 82 7.50 -12.67 -4.07
N ASP A 83 6.49 -12.47 -4.91
CA ASP A 83 6.06 -11.14 -5.35
C ASP A 83 5.64 -10.27 -4.16
N LEU A 84 4.89 -10.82 -3.19
CA LEU A 84 4.47 -10.08 -1.99
C LEU A 84 5.65 -9.68 -1.11
N GLU A 85 6.66 -10.53 -0.92
CA GLU A 85 7.89 -10.18 -0.19
C GLU A 85 8.58 -8.99 -0.86
N LYS A 86 8.74 -9.05 -2.20
CA LYS A 86 9.28 -7.95 -3.00
C LYS A 86 8.46 -6.67 -2.85
N TYR A 87 7.14 -6.75 -2.97
CA TYR A 87 6.25 -5.58 -2.87
C TYR A 87 6.35 -4.94 -1.49
N ILE A 88 6.42 -5.72 -0.42
CA ILE A 88 6.61 -5.17 0.92
C ILE A 88 7.92 -4.37 1.01
N ASP A 89 9.02 -4.91 0.47
CA ASP A 89 10.31 -4.24 0.53
C ASP A 89 10.36 -2.98 -0.35
N ASP A 90 9.79 -3.03 -1.55
CA ASP A 90 9.72 -1.90 -2.48
C ASP A 90 8.86 -0.77 -1.89
N GLU A 91 7.70 -1.08 -1.34
CA GLU A 91 6.79 -0.08 -0.74
C GLU A 91 7.40 0.58 0.51
N LEU A 92 8.12 -0.19 1.35
CA LEU A 92 8.85 0.38 2.49
C LEU A 92 9.98 1.30 2.04
N LYS A 93 10.66 0.94 0.95
CA LYS A 93 11.73 1.75 0.36
C LYS A 93 11.17 3.03 -0.25
N ASP A 94 10.02 2.95 -0.90
CA ASP A 94 9.35 4.09 -1.53
C ASP A 94 8.80 5.06 -0.48
N SER A 95 8.25 4.53 0.62
CA SER A 95 7.88 5.32 1.80
C SER A 95 9.05 6.18 2.29
N LYS A 96 10.23 5.58 2.48
CA LYS A 96 11.45 6.29 2.88
C LYS A 96 11.93 7.27 1.80
N TYR A 97 11.84 6.90 0.53
CA TYR A 97 12.23 7.75 -0.59
C TYR A 97 11.45 9.07 -0.53
N TYR A 98 10.13 8.98 -0.36
CA TYR A 98 9.27 10.14 -0.27
C TYR A 98 9.50 10.97 0.99
N GLU A 99 9.81 10.36 2.12
CA GLU A 99 10.22 11.10 3.33
C GLU A 99 11.50 11.92 3.08
N ILE A 100 12.50 11.33 2.43
CA ILE A 100 13.75 12.02 2.08
C ILE A 100 13.47 13.19 1.12
N LEU A 101 12.64 12.98 0.10
CA LEU A 101 12.24 14.06 -0.80
C LEU A 101 11.45 15.16 -0.08
N ALA A 102 10.52 14.81 0.80
CA ALA A 102 9.73 15.77 1.56
C ALA A 102 10.62 16.70 2.40
N ASN A 103 11.72 16.18 2.93
CA ASN A 103 12.71 16.96 3.68
C ASN A 103 13.53 17.91 2.80
N ARG A 104 13.63 17.64 1.48
CA ARG A 104 14.29 18.50 0.49
C ARG A 104 13.34 19.49 -0.19
N ALA A 105 12.04 19.37 0.05
CA ALA A 105 11.04 20.20 -0.61
C ALA A 105 11.12 21.68 -0.18
N HIS A 106 11.02 22.58 -1.15
CA HIS A 106 11.18 24.02 -0.92
C HIS A 106 9.91 24.72 -0.42
N THR A 107 8.74 24.11 -0.62
CA THR A 107 7.45 24.68 -0.21
C THR A 107 6.71 23.74 0.73
N LYS A 108 5.89 24.31 1.62
CA LYS A 108 5.09 23.52 2.56
C LYS A 108 4.14 22.57 1.81
N MET A 109 3.52 23.02 0.72
CA MET A 109 2.63 22.19 -0.09
C MET A 109 3.37 20.99 -0.68
N ALA A 110 4.57 21.19 -1.24
CA ALA A 110 5.38 20.11 -1.77
C ALA A 110 5.80 19.12 -0.67
N LYS A 111 6.21 19.63 0.50
CA LYS A 111 6.54 18.79 1.66
C LYS A 111 5.32 17.96 2.10
N ASP A 112 4.17 18.59 2.27
CA ASP A 112 2.94 17.92 2.73
C ASP A 112 2.51 16.83 1.73
N LEU A 113 2.57 17.12 0.42
CA LEU A 113 2.20 16.18 -0.64
C LEU A 113 3.13 14.96 -0.69
N LEU A 114 4.44 15.18 -0.62
CA LEU A 114 5.41 14.08 -0.58
C LEU A 114 5.26 13.26 0.70
N MET A 115 4.87 13.91 1.81
CA MET A 115 4.62 13.22 3.06
C MET A 115 3.31 12.45 3.09
N GLU A 116 2.36 12.80 2.23
CA GLU A 116 1.16 12.01 1.94
C GLU A 116 1.57 10.72 1.21
N PHE A 117 2.31 10.81 0.09
CA PHE A 117 2.76 9.63 -0.66
C PHE A 117 3.56 8.65 0.22
N SER A 118 4.48 9.15 1.03
CA SER A 118 5.25 8.31 1.95
C SER A 118 4.36 7.49 2.91
N LYS A 119 3.24 8.07 3.37
CA LYS A 119 2.30 7.36 4.24
C LYS A 119 1.50 6.33 3.44
N ASP A 120 1.10 6.68 2.22
CA ASP A 120 0.39 5.78 1.32
C ASP A 120 1.24 4.53 1.04
N GLU A 121 2.54 4.68 0.70
CA GLU A 121 3.43 3.52 0.46
C GLU A 121 3.63 2.67 1.73
N TYR A 122 3.73 3.32 2.90
CA TYR A 122 3.80 2.57 4.14
C TYR A 122 2.53 1.73 4.37
N MET A 123 1.36 2.28 4.06
CA MET A 123 0.09 1.55 4.14
C MET A 123 0.00 0.44 3.10
N HIS A 124 0.52 0.64 1.88
CA HIS A 124 0.63 -0.43 0.87
C HIS A 124 1.46 -1.60 1.39
N ALA A 125 2.65 -1.33 1.95
CA ALA A 125 3.49 -2.35 2.57
C ALA A 125 2.75 -3.12 3.68
N GLN A 126 2.03 -2.42 4.57
CA GLN A 126 1.25 -3.06 5.62
C GLN A 126 0.13 -3.96 5.07
N ASN A 127 -0.54 -3.52 4.01
CA ASN A 127 -1.58 -4.30 3.36
C ASN A 127 -1.00 -5.56 2.70
N PHE A 128 0.16 -5.47 2.07
CA PHE A 128 0.86 -6.63 1.51
C PHE A 128 1.38 -7.57 2.60
N MET A 129 1.87 -7.06 3.74
CA MET A 129 2.22 -7.90 4.90
C MET A 129 1.02 -8.69 5.42
N ASN A 130 -0.16 -8.07 5.49
CA ASN A 130 -1.40 -8.74 5.90
C ASN A 130 -1.82 -9.82 4.89
N ALA A 131 -1.67 -9.55 3.59
CA ALA A 131 -1.92 -10.54 2.54
C ALA A 131 -0.94 -11.72 2.65
N TYR A 132 0.36 -11.45 2.83
CA TYR A 132 1.40 -12.46 3.02
C TYR A 132 1.09 -13.34 4.23
N TYR A 133 0.76 -12.75 5.38
CA TYR A 133 0.39 -13.49 6.59
C TYR A 133 -0.84 -14.36 6.36
N SER A 134 -1.85 -13.85 5.67
CA SER A 134 -3.08 -14.59 5.37
C SER A 134 -2.83 -15.82 4.48
N LEU A 135 -1.84 -15.74 3.59
CA LEU A 135 -1.50 -16.84 2.68
C LEU A 135 -0.52 -17.86 3.27
N THR A 136 0.41 -17.40 4.12
CA THR A 136 1.52 -18.23 4.61
C THR A 136 1.41 -18.63 6.09
N GLY A 137 0.62 -17.90 6.87
CA GLY A 137 0.57 -17.98 8.33
C GLY A 137 1.83 -17.43 9.02
N ARG A 138 2.72 -16.74 8.29
CA ARG A 138 3.98 -16.20 8.81
C ARG A 138 4.02 -14.69 8.66
N MET A 139 4.63 -14.01 9.63
CA MET A 139 4.92 -12.59 9.50
C MET A 139 6.19 -12.44 8.66
N TYR A 140 6.10 -11.71 7.54
CA TYR A 140 7.28 -11.31 6.80
C TYR A 140 8.04 -10.24 7.61
N GLN A 141 9.35 -10.42 7.75
CA GLN A 141 10.24 -9.45 8.39
C GLN A 141 11.26 -9.01 7.35
N PRO A 142 11.15 -7.78 6.83
CA PRO A 142 12.13 -7.23 5.90
C PRO A 142 13.53 -7.30 6.50
N GLU A 143 14.43 -8.06 5.88
CA GLU A 143 15.83 -8.13 6.31
C GLU A 143 16.58 -6.91 5.78
N ASN A 144 16.65 -5.85 6.59
CA ASN A 144 17.35 -4.59 6.28
C ASN A 144 16.93 -3.99 4.93
N VAL A 145 15.78 -3.31 4.89
CA VAL A 145 15.40 -2.48 3.74
C VAL A 145 16.51 -1.47 3.47
N GLU A 146 17.25 -1.66 2.38
CA GLU A 146 18.34 -0.78 1.97
C GLU A 146 17.84 0.66 1.86
N GLU A 147 18.66 1.61 2.29
CA GLU A 147 18.32 3.03 2.15
C GLU A 147 18.15 3.39 0.66
N PRO A 148 17.05 4.04 0.28
CA PRO A 148 16.82 4.41 -1.11
C PRO A 148 17.88 5.42 -1.58
N ASN A 149 18.40 5.19 -2.79
CA ASN A 149 19.25 6.16 -3.46
C ASN A 149 18.39 7.26 -4.09
N VAL A 150 18.27 8.40 -3.39
CA VAL A 150 17.51 9.56 -3.86
C VAL A 150 18.46 10.58 -4.49
N PRO A 151 18.37 10.87 -5.81
CA PRO A 151 19.20 11.88 -6.46
C PRO A 151 19.16 13.24 -5.73
N ASP A 152 20.31 13.92 -5.66
CA ASP A 152 20.39 15.26 -5.07
C ASP A 152 19.58 16.30 -5.87
N ASP A 153 19.50 16.11 -7.19
CA ASP A 153 18.67 16.92 -8.07
C ASP A 153 17.19 16.57 -7.90
N PHE A 154 16.43 17.50 -7.32
CA PHE A 154 15.03 17.28 -6.95
C PHE A 154 14.12 17.07 -8.17
N GLU A 155 14.34 17.80 -9.28
CA GLU A 155 13.57 17.60 -10.52
C GLU A 155 13.82 16.20 -11.13
N LYS A 156 15.07 15.74 -11.12
CA LYS A 156 15.46 14.41 -11.57
C LYS A 156 14.82 13.33 -10.69
N ALA A 157 14.89 13.47 -9.37
CA ALA A 157 14.28 12.52 -8.45
C ALA A 157 12.76 12.41 -8.67
N LEU A 158 12.07 13.53 -8.88
CA LEU A 158 10.64 13.52 -9.23
C LEU A 158 10.36 12.84 -10.57
N LYS A 159 11.20 13.03 -11.60
CA LYS A 159 11.02 12.33 -12.89
C LYS A 159 11.21 10.83 -12.75
N GLU A 160 12.20 10.40 -11.98
CA GLU A 160 12.43 8.98 -11.71
C GLU A 160 11.25 8.36 -10.96
N ARG A 161 10.72 9.07 -9.95
CA ARG A 161 9.54 8.63 -9.22
C ARG A 161 8.29 8.54 -10.11
N ILE A 162 8.02 9.50 -11.00
CA ILE A 162 6.88 9.39 -11.94
C ILE A 162 6.95 8.09 -12.74
N LEU A 163 8.14 7.70 -13.21
CA LEU A 163 8.32 6.44 -13.95
C LEU A 163 8.08 5.24 -13.04
N ALA A 164 8.65 5.23 -11.84
CA ALA A 164 8.47 4.17 -10.86
C ALA A 164 6.98 3.97 -10.52
N GLU A 165 6.25 5.03 -10.21
CA GLU A 165 4.81 5.00 -9.93
C GLU A 165 3.99 4.43 -11.10
N THR A 166 4.34 4.81 -12.34
CA THR A 166 3.66 4.27 -13.53
C THR A 166 3.96 2.80 -13.78
N ASP A 167 5.16 2.34 -13.43
CA ASP A 167 5.54 0.94 -13.51
C ASP A 167 4.83 0.12 -12.42
N SER A 168 4.75 0.61 -11.18
CA SER A 168 3.99 -0.01 -10.08
C SER A 168 2.49 -0.10 -10.40
N TYR A 169 1.89 0.96 -10.95
CA TYR A 169 0.50 0.93 -11.46
C TYR A 169 0.27 -0.23 -12.44
N LYS A 170 1.22 -0.45 -13.35
CA LYS A 170 1.15 -1.52 -14.34
C LYS A 170 1.34 -2.89 -13.68
N GLU A 171 2.36 -3.04 -12.85
CA GLU A 171 2.70 -4.29 -12.16
C GLU A 171 1.52 -4.78 -11.30
N TYR A 172 0.96 -3.91 -10.46
CA TYR A 172 -0.22 -4.24 -9.66
C TYR A 172 -1.48 -4.43 -10.51
N GLY A 173 -1.57 -3.76 -11.66
CA GLY A 173 -2.60 -4.04 -12.67
C GLY A 173 -2.53 -5.45 -13.24
N GLU A 174 -1.34 -5.98 -13.48
CA GLU A 174 -1.15 -7.36 -13.92
C GLU A 174 -1.50 -8.36 -12.81
N GLN A 175 -1.13 -8.07 -11.56
CA GLN A 175 -1.51 -8.87 -10.39
C GLN A 175 -3.04 -8.91 -10.19
N TYR A 176 -3.72 -7.77 -10.34
CA TYR A 176 -5.19 -7.68 -10.28
C TYR A 176 -5.88 -8.66 -11.25
N LEU A 177 -5.36 -8.80 -12.48
CA LEU A 177 -5.95 -9.66 -13.51
C LEU A 177 -5.76 -11.15 -13.22
N LYS A 178 -4.71 -11.54 -12.48
CA LYS A 178 -4.37 -12.94 -12.16
C LYS A 178 -4.64 -13.32 -10.70
N ALA A 179 -5.17 -12.40 -9.89
CA ALA A 179 -5.39 -12.60 -8.47
C ALA A 179 -6.34 -13.80 -8.20
N PRO A 180 -5.96 -14.76 -7.35
CA PRO A 180 -6.73 -15.99 -7.14
C PRO A 180 -7.94 -15.81 -6.22
N THR A 181 -8.06 -14.65 -5.56
CA THR A 181 -9.16 -14.34 -4.64
C THR A 181 -9.66 -12.92 -4.86
N THR A 182 -10.93 -12.67 -4.53
CA THR A 182 -11.53 -11.33 -4.58
C THR A 182 -10.87 -10.35 -3.62
N TYR A 183 -10.38 -10.83 -2.47
CA TYR A 183 -9.60 -10.04 -1.52
C TYR A 183 -8.30 -9.52 -2.17
N LEU A 184 -7.49 -10.41 -2.76
CA LEU A 184 -6.24 -10.03 -3.41
C LEU A 184 -6.50 -9.15 -4.65
N GLN A 185 -7.57 -9.45 -5.39
CA GLN A 185 -8.00 -8.62 -6.51
C GLN A 185 -8.32 -7.20 -6.04
N ALA A 186 -9.11 -7.04 -4.98
CA ALA A 186 -9.42 -5.72 -4.42
C ALA A 186 -8.17 -5.00 -3.92
N LEU A 187 -7.27 -5.71 -3.22
CA LEU A 187 -5.99 -5.15 -2.76
C LEU A 187 -5.19 -4.57 -3.93
N PHE A 188 -4.89 -5.37 -4.95
CA PHE A 188 -4.11 -4.91 -6.10
C PHE A 188 -4.81 -3.80 -6.89
N PHE A 189 -6.15 -3.80 -6.95
CA PHE A 189 -6.91 -2.71 -7.57
C PHE A 189 -6.76 -1.39 -6.81
N MET A 190 -6.83 -1.42 -5.47
CA MET A 190 -6.72 -0.22 -4.66
C MET A 190 -5.30 0.33 -4.71
N THR A 191 -4.28 -0.52 -4.51
CA THR A 191 -2.86 -0.11 -4.56
C THR A 191 -2.52 0.51 -5.90
N ARG A 192 -2.78 -0.17 -7.03
CA ARG A 192 -2.51 0.41 -8.37
C ARG A 192 -3.19 1.76 -8.55
N THR A 193 -4.42 1.94 -8.05
CA THR A 193 -5.13 3.20 -8.18
C THR A 193 -4.45 4.31 -7.40
N SER A 194 -3.85 4.00 -6.25
CA SER A 194 -3.00 4.93 -5.49
C SER A 194 -1.74 5.32 -6.28
N GLU A 195 -0.99 4.34 -6.83
CA GLU A 195 0.22 4.62 -7.64
C GLU A 195 -0.08 5.54 -8.83
N ALA A 196 -1.22 5.30 -9.50
CA ALA A 196 -1.66 6.16 -10.59
C ALA A 196 -1.91 7.60 -10.11
N GLN A 197 -2.47 7.78 -8.90
CA GLN A 197 -2.69 9.10 -8.31
C GLN A 197 -1.38 9.79 -7.94
N HIS A 198 -0.40 9.07 -7.39
CA HIS A 198 0.94 9.59 -7.12
C HIS A 198 1.56 10.14 -8.41
N ALA A 199 1.62 9.32 -9.46
CA ALA A 199 2.14 9.72 -10.78
C ALA A 199 1.40 10.94 -11.37
N MET A 200 0.08 11.02 -11.23
CA MET A 200 -0.72 12.14 -11.74
C MET A 200 -0.53 13.44 -10.96
N ARG A 201 -0.20 13.38 -9.68
CA ARG A 201 -0.04 14.55 -8.80
C ARG A 201 1.38 15.11 -8.81
N MET A 202 2.39 14.29 -9.06
CA MET A 202 3.80 14.72 -9.12
C MET A 202 4.14 15.84 -10.11
N PRO A 203 3.49 15.99 -11.28
CA PRO A 203 3.71 17.14 -12.16
C PRO A 203 3.47 18.51 -11.50
N ILE A 204 2.63 18.58 -10.47
CA ILE A 204 2.43 19.81 -9.67
C ILE A 204 3.75 20.20 -8.97
N LEU A 205 4.49 19.22 -8.45
CA LEU A 205 5.78 19.42 -7.79
C LEU A 205 6.87 19.87 -8.79
N LEU A 206 6.86 19.32 -10.01
CA LEU A 206 7.79 19.74 -11.08
C LEU A 206 7.58 21.20 -11.47
N HIS A 207 6.34 21.68 -11.46
CA HIS A 207 6.04 23.09 -11.75
C HIS A 207 6.58 24.02 -10.66
N GLU A 208 6.43 23.64 -9.39
CA GLU A 208 6.94 24.40 -8.23
C GLU A 208 8.47 24.55 -8.26
N CYS A 209 9.22 23.54 -8.71
CA CYS A 209 10.68 23.63 -8.84
C CYS A 209 11.09 24.78 -9.77
N ARG A 210 10.45 24.87 -10.94
CA ARG A 210 10.79 25.84 -11.99
C ARG A 210 10.47 27.29 -11.61
N GLU A 211 9.50 27.50 -10.73
CA GLU A 211 9.15 28.84 -10.25
C GLU A 211 10.09 29.31 -9.13
N ASN A 212 10.74 28.39 -8.41
CA ASN A 212 11.75 28.73 -7.41
C ASN A 212 13.11 29.09 -8.03
N ASP A 213 13.50 28.48 -9.16
CA ASP A 213 14.73 28.84 -9.88
C ASP A 213 14.73 30.26 -10.48
N LYS A 214 13.55 30.90 -10.55
CA LYS A 214 13.37 32.25 -11.10
C LYS A 214 13.43 33.36 -10.05
N LYS A 215 13.56 33.03 -8.75
CA LYS A 215 13.60 33.99 -7.64
C LYS A 215 15.01 34.16 -7.09
#